data_AF-A0A3N6N535-F1
#
_entry.id   AF-A0A3N6N535-F1
#
_cell.length_a   1.000
_cell.length_b   1.000
_cell.length_c   1.000
_cell.angle_alpha   90.00
_cell.angle_beta   90.00
_cell.angle_gamma   90.00
#
_symmetry.space_group_name_H-M   'P 1'
#
loop_
_entity.id
_entity.type
_entity.pdbx_description
1 polymer ?
#
loop_
_entity_poly.entity_id
_entity_poly.type
_entity_poly.pdbx_seq_one_letter_code
_entity_poly.pdbx_strand_id
1 'polypeptide(L)'
;MTCPIVSMLKRLLCIIGFAGLMAACSHDGPDNLVGTWGESIQGQIYPVLKIEKTSGRYVLYTNANGHWYRASEYMYVATKADLEQLLHRPVRSSVTGLKGGVAAVFMVPAGWVEGTFATHTGFFAVTWFGPIELIRI
;
A
#
# COMPACT_ATOMS: atom_id res chain seq x y z
N MET A 1 -17.95 47.53 56.28
CA MET A 1 -16.71 46.75 56.47
C MET A 1 -16.70 45.64 55.43
N THR A 2 -15.79 45.75 54.47
CA THR A 2 -15.58 44.87 53.31
C THR A 2 -14.39 43.93 53.54
N CYS A 3 -14.33 42.86 52.72
CA CYS A 3 -13.30 41.82 52.56
C CYS A 3 -13.37 40.60 53.50
N PRO A 4 -13.33 39.38 52.91
CA PRO A 4 -12.02 38.77 52.68
C PRO A 4 -11.79 38.26 51.24
N ILE A 5 -10.65 38.72 50.72
CA ILE A 5 -9.97 38.30 49.51
C ILE A 5 -9.29 36.96 49.78
N VAL A 6 -10.02 35.84 49.76
CA VAL A 6 -9.42 34.49 49.75
C VAL A 6 -10.30 33.54 48.93
N SER A 7 -10.50 33.84 47.65
CA SER A 7 -11.01 32.85 46.68
C SER A 7 -10.46 33.12 45.28
N MET A 8 -9.22 33.61 45.20
CA MET A 8 -8.44 33.75 43.96
C MET A 8 -7.48 32.56 43.77
N LEU A 9 -7.75 31.41 44.40
CA LEU A 9 -6.99 30.16 44.24
C LEU A 9 -7.70 29.17 43.29
N LYS A 10 -8.42 29.69 42.28
CA LYS A 10 -9.18 28.86 41.33
C LYS A 10 -9.18 29.43 39.91
N ARG A 11 -8.10 30.13 39.55
CA ARG A 11 -7.86 30.65 38.19
C ARG A 11 -6.43 30.38 37.73
N LEU A 12 -5.87 29.24 38.14
CA LEU A 12 -4.50 28.87 37.79
C LEU A 12 -4.38 27.35 37.61
N LEU A 13 -5.22 26.77 36.74
CA LEU A 13 -5.11 25.38 36.26
C LEU A 13 -6.15 25.18 35.15
N CYS A 14 -5.76 25.45 33.91
CA CYS A 14 -6.30 24.86 32.67
C CYS A 14 -5.59 25.45 31.44
N ILE A 15 -4.27 25.67 31.52
CA ILE A 15 -3.40 25.84 30.35
C ILE A 15 -2.49 24.62 30.33
N ILE A 16 -3.05 23.44 30.06
CA ILE A 16 -2.28 22.21 29.86
C ILE A 16 -2.93 21.41 28.73
N GLY A 17 -2.29 21.46 27.56
CA GLY A 17 -2.03 20.28 26.75
C GLY A 17 -3.24 19.64 26.06
N PHE A 18 -3.79 20.31 25.05
CA PHE A 18 -4.39 19.60 23.92
C PHE A 18 -3.48 19.73 22.69
N ALA A 19 -2.21 19.36 22.85
CA ALA A 19 -1.38 18.94 21.74
C ALA A 19 -1.81 17.51 21.37
N GLY A 20 -3.00 17.40 20.77
CA GLY A 20 -3.44 16.18 20.13
C GLY A 20 -2.45 15.87 19.02
N LEU A 21 -1.56 14.92 19.28
CA LEU A 21 -0.73 14.25 18.30
C LEU A 21 -1.68 13.73 17.22
N MET A 22 -1.85 14.50 16.15
CA MET A 22 -2.21 13.96 14.84
C MET A 22 -1.02 13.10 14.42
N ALA A 23 -0.89 11.91 15.01
CA ALA A 23 -0.20 10.82 14.36
C ALA A 23 -1.05 10.52 13.13
N ALA A 24 -0.73 11.21 12.04
CA ALA A 24 -1.12 10.75 10.72
C ALA A 24 -0.51 9.36 10.61
N CYS A 25 -1.30 8.32 10.87
CA CYS A 25 -0.96 6.96 10.51
C CYS A 25 -0.77 6.99 8.99
N SER A 26 0.47 7.14 8.52
CA SER A 26 0.81 6.69 7.18
C SER A 26 0.41 5.23 7.15
N HIS A 27 -0.60 4.92 6.34
CA HIS A 27 -1.17 3.58 6.26
C HIS A 27 -0.21 2.72 5.43
N ASP A 28 1.01 2.54 5.94
CA ASP A 28 2.07 1.77 5.30
C ASP A 28 1.75 0.28 5.48
N GLY A 29 0.93 -0.24 4.58
CA GLY A 29 0.47 -1.62 4.64
C GLY A 29 -0.17 -2.11 3.35
N PRO A 30 -0.59 -3.39 3.31
CA PRO A 30 -1.09 -4.04 2.10
C PRO A 30 -2.34 -3.37 1.51
N ASP A 31 -3.06 -2.56 2.29
CA ASP A 31 -4.20 -1.78 1.82
C ASP A 31 -3.81 -0.72 0.78
N ASN A 32 -2.54 -0.28 0.76
CA ASN A 32 -2.04 0.57 -0.33
C ASN A 32 -2.06 -0.15 -1.68
N LEU A 33 -2.20 -1.47 -1.73
CA LEU A 33 -2.32 -2.23 -2.97
C LEU A 33 -3.77 -2.34 -3.46
N VAL A 34 -4.77 -1.94 -2.65
CA VAL A 34 -6.19 -1.93 -3.04
C VAL A 34 -6.42 -0.84 -4.09
N GLY A 35 -7.17 -1.17 -5.13
CA GLY A 35 -7.48 -0.28 -6.24
C GLY A 35 -7.36 -0.95 -7.62
N THR A 36 -7.54 -0.15 -8.66
CA THR A 36 -7.36 -0.55 -10.06
C THR A 36 -5.97 -0.14 -10.54
N TRP A 37 -5.35 -1.02 -11.30
CA TRP A 37 -3.98 -0.90 -11.77
C TRP A 37 -3.93 -1.16 -13.27
N GLY A 38 -3.11 -0.35 -13.95
CA GLY A 38 -2.83 -0.49 -15.37
C GLY A 38 -1.35 -0.68 -15.66
N GLU A 39 -1.10 -1.09 -16.90
CA GLU A 39 0.22 -1.12 -17.52
C GLU A 39 0.27 -0.04 -18.61
N SER A 40 1.43 0.61 -18.76
CA SER A 40 1.67 1.54 -19.87
C SER A 40 2.19 0.78 -21.09
N ILE A 41 1.42 0.76 -22.16
CA ILE A 41 1.80 0.17 -23.45
C ILE A 41 1.82 1.31 -24.46
N GLN A 42 3.01 1.63 -24.97
CA GLN A 42 3.21 2.73 -25.93
C GLN A 42 2.68 4.09 -25.42
N GLY A 43 2.80 4.34 -24.11
CA GLY A 43 2.34 5.58 -23.47
C GLY A 43 0.85 5.64 -23.16
N GLN A 44 0.07 4.62 -23.55
CA GLN A 44 -1.33 4.48 -23.18
C GLN A 44 -1.48 3.51 -22.02
N ILE A 45 -2.28 3.89 -21.02
CA ILE A 45 -2.51 3.07 -19.83
C ILE A 45 -3.70 2.14 -20.09
N TYR A 46 -3.47 0.84 -19.95
CA TYR A 46 -4.49 -0.19 -20.06
C TYR A 46 -4.74 -0.83 -18.70
N PRO A 47 -5.99 -0.94 -18.22
CA PRO A 47 -6.29 -1.60 -16.94
C PRO A 47 -5.98 -3.10 -17.05
N VAL A 48 -5.21 -3.63 -16.10
CA VAL A 48 -4.76 -5.04 -16.10
C VAL A 48 -5.16 -5.78 -14.83
N LEU A 49 -5.17 -5.11 -13.68
CA LEU A 49 -5.40 -5.73 -12.37
C LEU A 49 -6.31 -4.84 -11.52
N LYS A 50 -7.10 -5.47 -10.66
CA LYS A 50 -7.86 -4.79 -9.61
C LYS A 50 -7.77 -5.61 -8.33
N ILE A 51 -7.47 -4.95 -7.22
CA ILE A 51 -7.43 -5.56 -5.89
C ILE A 51 -8.55 -4.93 -5.07
N GLU A 52 -9.42 -5.77 -4.51
CA GLU A 52 -10.46 -5.36 -3.58
C GLU A 52 -10.21 -5.97 -2.20
N LYS A 53 -10.66 -5.29 -1.14
CA LYS A 53 -10.66 -5.83 0.22
C LYS A 53 -12.10 -6.04 0.68
N THR A 54 -12.48 -7.30 0.86
CA THR A 54 -13.83 -7.70 1.26
C THR A 54 -13.76 -8.54 2.52
N SER A 55 -14.48 -8.13 3.57
CA SER A 55 -14.50 -8.82 4.86
C SER A 55 -13.09 -9.11 5.41
N GLY A 56 -12.20 -8.12 5.30
CA GLY A 56 -10.82 -8.21 5.78
C GLY A 56 -9.86 -9.03 4.90
N ARG A 57 -10.32 -9.59 3.78
CA ARG A 57 -9.51 -10.39 2.85
C ARG A 57 -9.35 -9.70 1.51
N TYR A 58 -8.21 -9.90 0.87
CA TYR A 58 -7.90 -9.32 -0.43
C TYR A 58 -8.32 -10.27 -1.57
N VAL A 59 -8.87 -9.73 -2.65
CA VAL A 59 -9.27 -10.49 -3.84
C VAL A 59 -8.66 -9.84 -5.07
N LEU A 60 -8.04 -10.66 -5.93
CA LEU A 60 -7.47 -10.22 -7.19
C LEU A 60 -8.48 -10.41 -8.32
N TYR A 61 -8.61 -9.40 -9.17
CA TYR A 61 -9.28 -9.49 -10.45
C TYR A 61 -8.30 -9.12 -11.57
N THR A 62 -8.41 -9.81 -12.70
CA THR A 62 -7.67 -9.49 -13.93
C THR A 62 -8.64 -8.93 -14.97
N ASN A 63 -8.16 -8.00 -15.80
CA ASN A 63 -8.94 -7.52 -16.94
C ASN A 63 -8.63 -8.36 -18.17
N ALA A 64 -9.65 -8.90 -18.82
CA ALA A 64 -9.53 -9.46 -20.16
C ALA A 64 -10.63 -8.88 -21.04
N ASN A 65 -10.23 -8.21 -22.13
CA ASN A 65 -11.12 -7.58 -23.10
C ASN A 65 -12.15 -6.61 -22.47
N GLY A 66 -11.73 -5.82 -21.47
CA GLY A 66 -12.58 -4.85 -20.79
C GLY A 66 -13.46 -5.44 -19.67
N HIS A 67 -13.40 -6.75 -19.45
CA HIS A 67 -14.15 -7.44 -18.41
C HIS A 67 -13.26 -7.87 -17.24
N TRP A 68 -13.76 -7.70 -16.02
CA TRP A 68 -13.08 -8.11 -14.80
C TRP A 68 -13.41 -9.54 -14.42
N TYR A 69 -12.39 -10.37 -14.26
CA TYR A 69 -12.52 -11.76 -13.83
C TYR A 69 -11.84 -11.94 -12.49
N ARG A 70 -12.51 -12.60 -11.55
CA ARG A 70 -11.90 -12.98 -10.28
C ARG A 70 -10.80 -14.01 -10.55
N ALA A 71 -9.57 -13.65 -10.23
CA ALA A 71 -8.38 -14.43 -10.56
C ALA A 71 -7.78 -15.17 -9.36
N SER A 72 -8.26 -14.88 -8.15
CA SER A 72 -7.89 -15.61 -6.94
C SER A 72 -9.10 -15.82 -6.03
N GLU A 73 -9.05 -16.84 -5.18
CA GLU A 73 -9.97 -16.90 -4.05
C GLU A 73 -9.66 -15.76 -3.08
N TYR A 74 -8.46 -15.78 -2.50
CA TYR A 74 -7.95 -14.69 -1.68
C TYR A 74 -6.46 -14.49 -1.96
N MET A 75 -5.98 -13.27 -1.78
CA MET A 75 -4.56 -12.97 -1.70
C MET A 75 -4.10 -12.94 -0.25
N TYR A 76 -2.84 -13.28 -0.03
CA TYR A 76 -2.17 -13.25 1.26
C TYR A 76 -1.10 -12.18 1.27
N VAL A 77 -0.78 -11.64 2.45
CA VAL A 77 0.35 -10.71 2.58
C VAL A 77 1.62 -11.41 2.13
N ALA A 78 2.30 -10.81 1.17
CA ALA A 78 3.61 -11.24 0.72
C ALA A 78 4.68 -10.52 1.54
N THR A 79 5.70 -11.27 1.92
CA THR A 79 6.82 -10.80 2.71
C THR A 79 7.96 -10.36 1.80
N LYS A 80 8.94 -9.66 2.37
CA LYS A 80 10.21 -9.40 1.70
C LYS A 80 10.91 -10.69 1.25
N ALA A 81 10.89 -11.74 2.08
CA ALA A 81 11.47 -13.04 1.74
C ALA A 81 10.79 -13.69 0.52
N ASP A 82 9.49 -13.49 0.35
CA ASP A 82 8.78 -13.95 -0.86
C ASP A 82 9.31 -13.26 -2.12
N LEU A 83 9.54 -11.94 -2.06
CA LEU A 83 10.14 -11.21 -3.17
C LEU A 83 11.58 -11.65 -3.44
N GLU A 84 12.38 -11.84 -2.38
CA GLU A 84 13.76 -12.34 -2.50
C GLU A 84 13.83 -13.71 -3.16
N GLN A 85 12.88 -14.60 -2.84
CA GLN A 85 12.75 -15.90 -3.47
C GLN A 85 12.38 -15.78 -4.95
N LEU A 86 11.48 -14.88 -5.33
CA LEU A 86 11.10 -14.63 -6.72
C LEU A 86 12.27 -14.06 -7.55
N LEU A 87 13.11 -13.23 -6.93
CA LEU A 87 14.26 -12.60 -7.59
C LEU A 87 15.55 -13.43 -7.51
N HIS A 88 15.54 -14.51 -6.74
CA HIS A 88 16.73 -15.32 -6.40
C HIS A 88 17.88 -14.49 -5.84
N ARG A 89 17.59 -13.47 -5.03
CA ARG A 89 18.58 -12.58 -4.41
C ARG A 89 18.02 -11.79 -3.22
N PRO A 90 18.88 -11.28 -2.32
CA PRO A 90 18.47 -10.40 -1.24
C PRO A 90 17.97 -9.05 -1.75
N VAL A 91 16.93 -8.51 -1.13
CA VAL A 91 16.38 -7.16 -1.38
C VAL A 91 16.80 -6.27 -0.22
N ARG A 92 17.13 -5.00 -0.46
CA ARG A 92 17.54 -4.08 0.64
C ARG A 92 16.41 -3.19 1.13
N SER A 93 15.49 -2.85 0.24
CA SER A 93 14.39 -1.92 0.49
C SER A 93 13.29 -2.50 1.39
N SER A 94 12.43 -1.62 1.90
CA SER A 94 11.12 -2.01 2.42
C SER A 94 10.26 -2.58 1.28
N VAL A 95 9.49 -3.61 1.61
CA VAL A 95 8.61 -4.31 0.68
C VAL A 95 7.27 -4.52 1.36
N THR A 96 6.20 -4.12 0.70
CA THR A 96 4.83 -4.52 1.03
C THR A 96 4.30 -5.31 -0.15
N GLY A 97 3.60 -6.43 0.06
CA GLY A 97 3.07 -7.18 -1.06
C GLY A 97 1.81 -7.97 -0.73
N LEU A 98 1.14 -8.40 -1.79
CA LEU A 98 0.06 -9.36 -1.78
C LEU A 98 0.35 -10.45 -2.81
N LYS A 99 0.27 -11.72 -2.43
CA LYS A 99 0.47 -12.87 -3.33
C LYS A 99 -0.80 -13.70 -3.46
N GLY A 100 -1.10 -14.12 -4.69
CA GLY A 100 -2.18 -15.04 -5.04
C GLY A 100 -1.74 -15.98 -6.16
N GLY A 101 -2.59 -16.95 -6.51
CA GLY A 101 -2.20 -18.04 -7.42
C GLY A 101 -1.67 -17.61 -8.80
N VAL A 102 -2.15 -16.50 -9.35
CA VAL A 102 -1.78 -16.05 -10.71
C VAL A 102 -0.81 -14.86 -10.73
N ALA A 103 -0.62 -14.16 -9.61
CA ALA A 103 0.25 -12.99 -9.52
C ALA A 103 0.61 -12.66 -8.08
N ALA A 104 1.78 -12.04 -7.90
CA ALA A 104 2.15 -11.33 -6.68
C ALA A 104 2.34 -9.84 -6.99
N VAL A 105 1.72 -8.97 -6.20
CA VAL A 105 1.77 -7.52 -6.37
C VAL A 105 2.58 -6.93 -5.24
N PHE A 106 3.52 -6.05 -5.55
CA PHE A 106 4.44 -5.45 -4.59
C PHE A 106 4.44 -3.93 -4.70
N MET A 107 4.67 -3.30 -3.54
CA MET A 107 5.01 -1.90 -3.36
C MET A 107 6.41 -1.81 -2.75
N VAL A 108 7.26 -1.05 -3.42
CA VAL A 108 8.65 -0.74 -3.08
C VAL A 108 8.85 0.78 -3.22
N PRO A 109 10.00 1.36 -2.82
CA PRO A 109 10.26 2.77 -3.08
C PRO A 109 10.12 3.12 -4.58
N ALA A 110 9.60 4.31 -4.89
CA ALA A 110 9.56 4.81 -6.26
C ALA A 110 10.98 4.92 -6.84
N GLY A 111 11.14 4.59 -8.12
CA GLY A 111 12.45 4.52 -8.77
C GLY A 111 13.31 3.32 -8.33
N TRP A 112 12.70 2.29 -7.72
CA TRP A 112 13.43 1.10 -7.31
C TRP A 112 13.93 0.31 -8.52
N VAL A 113 15.20 -0.10 -8.44
CA VAL A 113 15.89 -0.88 -9.48
C VAL A 113 16.52 -2.10 -8.83
N GLU A 114 16.28 -3.26 -9.42
CA GLU A 114 16.87 -4.53 -8.98
C GLU A 114 17.14 -5.44 -10.19
N GLY A 115 18.42 -5.73 -10.42
CA GLY A 115 18.85 -6.44 -11.62
C GLY A 115 18.46 -5.69 -12.90
N THR A 116 17.68 -6.33 -13.77
CA THR A 116 17.19 -5.75 -15.03
C THR A 116 15.81 -5.12 -14.91
N PHE A 117 15.14 -5.25 -13.77
CA PHE A 117 13.82 -4.68 -13.55
C PHE A 117 13.94 -3.34 -12.82
N ALA A 118 13.17 -2.37 -13.28
CA ALA A 118 13.02 -1.07 -12.65
C ALA A 118 11.54 -0.70 -12.60
N THR A 119 11.13 -0.03 -11.53
CA THR A 119 9.80 0.57 -11.40
C THR A 119 9.95 2.03 -11.03
N HIS A 120 9.35 2.90 -11.83
CA HIS A 120 9.25 4.33 -11.60
C HIS A 120 8.19 4.63 -10.53
N THR A 121 7.05 3.93 -10.58
CA THR A 121 5.94 4.14 -9.64
C THR A 121 6.19 3.56 -8.26
N GLY A 122 7.06 2.55 -8.16
CA GLY A 122 7.21 1.73 -6.95
C GLY A 122 6.18 0.61 -6.84
N PHE A 123 5.31 0.43 -7.84
CA PHE A 123 4.30 -0.64 -7.86
C PHE A 123 4.54 -1.57 -9.05
N PHE A 124 4.51 -2.87 -8.81
CA PHE A 124 4.65 -3.87 -9.86
C PHE A 124 3.94 -5.17 -9.51
N ALA A 125 3.58 -5.95 -10.53
CA ALA A 125 3.14 -7.34 -10.36
C ALA A 125 4.15 -8.29 -10.97
N VAL A 126 4.41 -9.40 -10.29
CA VAL A 126 5.13 -10.56 -10.82
C VAL A 126 4.09 -11.58 -11.26
N THR A 127 4.08 -11.89 -12.55
CA THR A 127 3.19 -12.87 -13.18
C THR A 127 4.02 -14.01 -13.78
N TRP A 128 3.35 -15.00 -14.38
CA TRP A 128 4.02 -16.05 -15.14
C TRP A 128 4.84 -15.51 -16.33
N PHE A 129 4.44 -14.37 -16.90
CA PHE A 129 5.13 -13.74 -18.03
C PHE A 129 6.29 -12.82 -17.58
N GLY A 130 6.50 -12.69 -16.28
CA GLY A 130 7.50 -11.81 -15.70
C GLY A 130 6.89 -10.60 -14.98
N PRO A 131 7.75 -9.65 -14.55
CA PRO A 131 7.32 -8.46 -13.84
C PRO A 131 6.74 -7.40 -14.78
N ILE A 132 5.65 -6.78 -14.37
CA ILE A 132 5.00 -5.65 -15.05
C ILE A 132 4.94 -4.45 -14.11
N GLU A 133 5.31 -3.27 -14.61
CA GLU A 133 5.13 -2.03 -13.86
C GLU A 133 3.65 -1.67 -13.79
N LEU A 134 3.19 -1.26 -12.60
CA LEU A 134 1.80 -0.90 -12.36
C LEU A 134 1.66 0.60 -12.14
N ILE A 135 0.64 1.16 -12.78
CA ILE A 135 0.20 2.54 -12.65
C ILE A 135 -1.20 2.52 -12.07
N ARG A 136 -1.46 3.30 -11.02
CA ARG A 136 -2.79 3.40 -10.43
C ARG A 136 -3.73 4.15 -11.39
N ILE A 137 -4.97 3.65 -11.51
CA ILE A 137 -6.07 4.25 -12.29
C ILE A 137 -7.25 4.57 -11.36
#